data_AF-A0A976LBY1-F1
#
_entry.id   AF-A0A976LBY1-F1
#
_cell.length_a   1.000
_cell.length_b   1.000
_cell.length_c   1.000
_cell.angle_alpha   90.00
_cell.angle_beta   90.00
_cell.angle_gamma   90.00
#
_symmetry.space_group_name_H-M   'P 1'
#
loop_
_entity.id
_entity.type
_entity.pdbx_description
1 polymer ?
#
loop_
_entity_poly.entity_id
_entity_poly.type
_entity_poly.pdbx_seq_one_letter_code
_entity_poly.pdbx_strand_id
1 'polypeptide(L)'
;MTKKDHIFVIGATKAGTTTLHALLNSHPAIEMSLIKETYHYCPDLWPVLSHIQTLHSAEVTALLQQGESRHNGLIKEAESYQKL
;
A
#
# COMPACT_ATOMS: atom_id res chain seq x y z
N MET A 1 -9.00 23.32 -2.33
CA MET A 1 -8.58 21.91 -2.17
C MET A 1 -7.40 21.67 -3.09
N THR A 2 -6.21 21.41 -2.53
CA THR A 2 -5.04 20.99 -3.29
C THR A 2 -5.25 19.55 -3.76
N LYS A 3 -5.12 19.30 -5.07
CA LYS A 3 -5.16 17.95 -5.64
C LYS A 3 -3.89 17.21 -5.19
N LYS A 4 -4.05 16.07 -4.51
CA LYS A 4 -2.93 15.19 -4.15
C LYS A 4 -2.68 14.29 -5.35
N ASP A 5 -1.53 14.45 -6.01
CA ASP A 5 -1.17 13.58 -7.12
C ASP A 5 -0.62 12.25 -6.56
N HIS A 6 -1.22 11.14 -6.98
CA HIS A 6 -0.81 9.81 -6.55
C HIS A 6 0.23 9.24 -7.51
N ILE A 7 1.35 8.78 -6.98
CA ILE A 7 2.40 8.08 -7.73
C ILE A 7 2.45 6.63 -7.27
N PHE A 8 2.63 5.71 -8.22
CA PHE A 8 2.70 4.28 -7.96
C PHE A 8 4.08 3.72 -8.27
N VAL A 9 4.67 3.01 -7.32
CA VAL A 9 5.85 2.17 -7.56
C VAL A 9 5.36 0.77 -7.91
N ILE A 10 5.26 0.47 -9.20
CA ILE A 10 4.60 -0.75 -9.71
C ILE A 10 5.53 -1.98 -9.83
N GLY A 11 6.83 -1.84 -9.57
CA GLY A 11 7.78 -2.95 -9.69
C GLY A 11 9.10 -2.56 -10.36
N ALA A 12 9.86 -3.53 -10.87
CA ALA A 12 9.60 -4.97 -10.79
C ALA A 12 10.00 -5.58 -9.44
N THR A 13 9.46 -6.75 -9.11
CA THR A 13 9.92 -7.54 -7.96
C THR A 13 11.44 -7.75 -8.06
N LYS A 14 12.13 -7.63 -6.93
CA LYS A 14 13.61 -7.73 -6.84
C LYS A 14 14.39 -6.65 -7.63
N ALA A 15 13.74 -5.63 -8.18
CA ALA A 15 14.41 -4.51 -8.85
C ALA A 15 14.80 -3.36 -7.91
N GLY A 16 14.87 -3.60 -6.59
CA GLY A 16 15.25 -2.58 -5.61
C GLY A 16 14.12 -1.63 -5.19
N THR A 17 12.85 -1.98 -5.45
CA THR A 17 11.69 -1.16 -5.05
C THR A 17 11.61 -0.89 -3.55
N THR A 18 12.08 -1.82 -2.71
CA THR A 18 12.20 -1.61 -1.26
C THR A 18 13.18 -0.49 -0.90
N THR A 19 14.34 -0.43 -1.58
CA THR A 19 15.32 0.65 -1.38
C THR A 19 14.75 1.98 -1.86
N LEU A 20 14.15 2.00 -3.06
CA LEU A 20 13.48 3.19 -3.59
C LEU A 20 12.41 3.72 -2.63
N HIS A 21 11.57 2.82 -2.09
CA HIS A 21 10.56 3.18 -1.10
C HIS A 21 11.18 3.84 0.15
N ALA A 22 12.27 3.28 0.69
CA ALA A 22 12.93 3.83 1.87
C ALA A 22 13.50 5.23 1.59
N LEU A 23 14.08 5.44 0.40
CA LEU A 23 14.61 6.74 -0.02
C LEU A 23 13.49 7.77 -0.17
N LEU A 24 12.38 7.43 -0.83
CA LEU A 24 11.23 8.32 -0.98
C LEU A 24 10.61 8.70 0.36
N ASN A 25 10.48 7.73 1.28
CA ASN A 25 9.93 7.95 2.61
C ASN A 25 10.77 8.90 3.48
N SER A 26 12.05 9.09 3.15
CA SER A 26 12.90 10.05 3.86
C SER A 26 12.64 11.51 3.48
N HIS A 27 11.91 11.76 2.40
CA HIS A 27 11.69 13.10 1.88
C HIS A 27 10.45 13.75 2.52
N PRO A 28 10.54 14.95 3.13
CA PRO A 28 9.45 15.53 3.92
C PRO A 28 8.21 15.94 3.10
N ALA A 29 8.36 16.09 1.78
CA ALA A 29 7.25 16.41 0.87
C ALA A 29 6.56 15.16 0.28
N ILE A 30 7.03 13.95 0.61
CA ILE A 30 6.49 12.70 0.08
C ILE A 30 5.90 11.91 1.24
N GLU A 31 4.62 11.59 1.13
CA GLU A 31 3.92 10.72 2.06
C GLU A 31 3.80 9.34 1.42
N MET A 32 4.44 8.35 2.02
CA MET A 32 4.33 6.95 1.59
C MET A 32 3.16 6.28 2.31
N SER A 33 2.47 5.37 1.64
CA SER A 33 1.45 4.55 2.30
C SER A 33 2.10 3.63 3.35
N LEU A 34 1.47 3.51 4.52
CA LEU A 34 1.89 2.58 5.57
C LEU A 34 1.75 1.12 5.15
N ILE A 35 0.83 0.81 4.24
CA ILE A 35 0.60 -0.54 3.71
C ILE A 35 1.21 -0.61 2.31
N LYS A 36 2.32 -1.33 2.20
CA LYS A 36 2.95 -1.65 0.91
C LYS A 36 2.23 -2.81 0.24
N GLU A 37 2.43 -2.92 -1.08
CA GLU A 37 1.97 -4.04 -1.91
C GLU A 37 0.50 -4.43 -1.64
N THR A 38 -0.42 -3.51 -1.92
CA THR A 38 -1.85 -3.71 -1.62
C THR A 38 -2.56 -4.65 -2.59
N TYR A 39 -1.99 -4.83 -3.78
CA TYR A 39 -2.54 -5.58 -4.91
C TYR A 39 -3.96 -5.15 -5.33
N HIS A 40 -4.38 -3.93 -4.95
CA HIS A 40 -5.73 -3.42 -5.22
C HIS A 40 -6.05 -3.37 -6.72
N TYR A 41 -5.09 -2.87 -7.51
CA TYR A 41 -5.24 -2.75 -8.96
C TYR A 41 -4.83 -4.01 -9.74
N CYS A 42 -4.62 -5.15 -9.06
CA CYS A 42 -4.21 -6.43 -9.68
C CYS A 42 -5.19 -7.57 -9.34
N PRO A 43 -6.48 -7.47 -9.74
CA PRO A 43 -7.49 -8.46 -9.40
C PRO A 43 -7.24 -9.85 -9.99
N ASP A 44 -6.51 -9.92 -11.10
CA ASP A 44 -6.03 -11.14 -11.74
C ASP A 44 -5.09 -11.95 -10.83
N LEU A 45 -4.38 -11.29 -9.91
CA LEU A 45 -3.47 -11.94 -8.97
C LEU A 45 -4.15 -12.39 -7.67
N TRP A 46 -5.36 -11.93 -7.35
CA TRP A 46 -6.01 -12.26 -6.07
C TRP A 46 -6.16 -13.77 -5.79
N PRO A 47 -6.46 -14.64 -6.76
CA PRO A 47 -6.56 -16.08 -6.52
C PRO A 47 -5.24 -16.70 -6.02
N VAL A 48 -4.10 -16.20 -6.50
CA VAL A 48 -2.77 -16.71 -6.13
C VAL A 48 -2.21 -16.06 -4.86
N LEU A 49 -2.81 -14.96 -4.41
CA LEU A 49 -2.46 -14.22 -3.19
C LEU A 49 -3.32 -14.59 -1.98
N SER A 50 -4.01 -15.73 -2.02
CA SER A 50 -4.88 -16.21 -0.93
C SER A 50 -4.16 -16.44 0.40
N HIS A 51 -2.83 -16.54 0.38
CA HIS A 51 -1.96 -16.66 1.55
C HIS A 51 -1.67 -15.30 2.23
N ILE A 52 -2.00 -14.18 1.58
CA ILE A 52 -1.86 -12.84 2.15
C ILE A 52 -3.16 -12.46 2.86
N GLN A 53 -3.05 -11.88 4.05
CA GLN A 53 -4.20 -11.35 4.78
C GLN A 53 -4.95 -10.31 3.93
N THR A 54 -6.25 -10.52 3.73
CA THR A 54 -7.13 -9.49 3.19
C THR A 54 -7.42 -8.47 4.29
N LEU A 55 -7.24 -7.19 3.99
CA LEU A 55 -7.47 -6.08 4.92
C LEU A 55 -8.72 -5.31 4.49
N HIS A 56 -9.68 -5.18 5.41
CA HIS A 56 -10.87 -4.38 5.26
C HIS A 56 -10.71 -3.02 5.97
N SER A 57 -11.70 -2.16 5.75
CA SER A 57 -11.77 -0.80 6.27
C SER A 57 -11.40 -0.66 7.75
N ALA A 58 -11.80 -1.58 8.61
CA ALA A 58 -11.52 -1.52 10.05
C ALA A 58 -10.04 -1.82 10.36
N GLU A 59 -9.46 -2.84 9.72
CA GLU A 59 -8.04 -3.21 9.92
C GLU A 59 -7.10 -2.15 9.35
N VAL A 60 -7.44 -1.59 8.19
CA VAL A 60 -6.67 -0.46 7.60
C VAL A 60 -6.67 0.72 8.57
N THR A 61 -7.83 1.12 9.10
CA THR A 61 -7.90 2.22 10.07
C THR A 61 -7.09 1.93 11.34
N ALA A 62 -7.16 0.71 11.88
CA ALA A 62 -6.39 0.34 13.05
C ALA A 62 -4.87 0.44 12.81
N LEU A 63 -4.38 -0.05 11.67
CA LEU A 63 -2.96 0.04 11.29
C LEU A 63 -2.49 1.49 11.15
N LEU A 64 -3.29 2.34 10.51
CA LEU A 64 -2.97 3.76 10.35
C LEU A 64 -2.89 4.49 11.69
N GLN A 65 -3.79 4.17 12.63
CA GLN A 65 -3.79 4.75 13.98
C GLN A 65 -2.58 4.31 14.81
N GLN A 66 -2.11 3.08 14.61
CA GLN A 66 -0.93 2.54 15.29
C GLN A 66 0.38 3.07 14.66
N GLY A 67 0.34 3.59 13.44
CA GLY A 67 1.53 4.02 12.70
C GLY A 67 2.43 2.85 12.28
N GLU A 68 1.91 1.62 12.28
CA GLU A 68 2.68 0.43 11.93
C GLU A 68 2.74 0.25 10.41
N SER A 69 3.96 0.15 9.87
CA SER A 69 4.14 -0.16 8.45
C SER A 69 4.02 -1.66 8.21
N ARG A 70 3.22 -2.02 7.20
CA ARG A 70 3.11 -3.39 6.68
C ARG A 70 3.73 -3.51 5.31
N HIS A 71 4.46 -4.60 5.10
CA HIS A 71 5.05 -4.90 3.80
C HIS A 71 4.03 -5.43 2.77
N ASN A 72 2.99 -6.12 3.24
CA ASN A 72 1.95 -6.70 2.42
C ASN A 72 0.57 -6.62 3.09
N GLY A 73 -0.48 -6.53 2.27
CA GLY A 73 -1.86 -6.60 2.73
C GLY A 73 -2.82 -6.50 1.55
N LEU A 74 -3.59 -7.55 1.29
CA LEU A 74 -4.47 -7.57 0.12
C LEU A 74 -5.69 -6.66 0.37
N ILE A 75 -5.86 -5.60 -0.42
CA ILE A 75 -7.01 -4.69 -0.31
C ILE A 75 -7.85 -4.78 -1.58
N LYS A 76 -9.01 -5.43 -1.48
CA LYS A 76 -9.91 -5.64 -2.64
C LYS A 76 -10.89 -4.48 -2.83
N GLU A 77 -11.37 -3.92 -1.73
CA GLU A 77 -12.44 -2.91 -1.72
C GLU A 77 -11.89 -1.51 -1.92
N ALA A 78 -12.54 -0.72 -2.78
CA ALA A 78 -12.17 0.67 -3.01
C ALA A 78 -12.32 1.53 -1.75
N GLU A 79 -13.34 1.26 -0.93
CA GLU A 79 -13.54 1.95 0.36
C GLU A 79 -12.32 1.78 1.29
N SER A 80 -11.83 0.54 1.41
CA SER A 80 -10.66 0.21 2.20
C SER A 80 -9.39 0.88 1.65
N TYR A 81 -9.25 0.92 0.32
CA TYR A 81 -8.09 1.52 -0.36
C TYR A 81 -8.04 3.05 -0.23
N GLN A 82 -9.19 3.73 -0.25
CA GLN A 82 -9.30 5.19 -0.12
C GLN A 82 -8.85 5.74 1.25
N LYS A 83 -8.64 4.86 2.23
CA LYS A 83 -8.15 5.25 3.56
C LYS A 83 -6.63 5.40 3.63
N LEU A 84 -5.91 4.88 2.63
CA LEU A 84 -4.44 4.97 2.53
C LEU A 84 -3.99 6.36 2.08
#